data_AF-A0A5C0DNM9-F1
#
_entry.id   AF-A0A5C0DNM9-F1
#
_cell.length_a   1.000
_cell.length_b   1.000
_cell.length_c   1.000
_cell.angle_alpha   90.00
_cell.angle_beta   90.00
_cell.angle_gamma   90.00
#
_symmetry.space_group_name_H-M   'P 1'
#
loop_
_entity.id
_entity.type
_entity.pdbx_description
1 polymer ?
#
loop_
_entity_poly.entity_id
_entity_poly.type
_entity_poly.pdbx_seq_one_letter_code
_entity_poly.pdbx_strand_id
1 'polypeptide(L)'
;MTIQKFSVMNLDELRSYVLSHREDINAFEAYIDRSKAEGRMVSVDERGEKDSLWQQELHNKMKIPSFHHPQEQDYWNEEIEVETTTNQRLFIQTYLLRLYPETFNNYDAYMDIPMSNNPNIKKIYSSRLGKTWEVITGPTESLIMGYFRGDYTENNPPAWVFGLRLISNS
;
A
#
# COMPACT_ATOMS: atom_id res chain seq x y z
N MET A 1 7.51 12.93 -29.07
CA MET A 1 6.50 14.02 -28.94
C MET A 1 5.75 13.98 -27.59
N THR A 2 5.82 12.90 -26.81
CA THR A 2 5.06 12.70 -25.55
C THR A 2 5.64 13.41 -24.32
N ILE A 3 6.97 13.46 -24.15
CA ILE A 3 7.64 14.02 -22.96
C ILE A 3 7.34 15.52 -22.76
N GLN A 4 7.16 16.29 -23.85
CA GLN A 4 6.88 17.72 -23.80
C GLN A 4 5.48 18.06 -23.22
N LYS A 5 4.54 17.11 -23.26
CA LYS A 5 3.18 17.30 -22.72
C LYS A 5 3.16 17.30 -21.19
N PHE A 6 4.02 16.50 -20.55
CA PHE A 6 4.04 16.34 -19.09
C PHE A 6 4.96 17.35 -18.40
N SER A 7 5.92 17.94 -19.13
CA SER A 7 6.82 18.96 -18.58
C SER A 7 6.12 20.27 -18.21
N VAL A 8 4.91 20.52 -18.70
CA VAL A 8 4.13 21.74 -18.39
C VAL A 8 3.17 21.56 -17.20
N MET A 9 2.89 20.33 -16.77
CA MET A 9 2.06 20.07 -15.59
C MET A 9 2.90 20.25 -14.32
N ASN A 10 2.34 20.77 -13.24
CA ASN A 10 2.99 20.66 -11.92
C ASN A 10 2.91 19.21 -11.41
N LEU A 11 3.64 18.87 -10.34
CA LEU A 11 3.73 17.47 -9.90
C LEU A 11 2.39 16.90 -9.44
N ASP A 12 1.50 17.71 -8.86
CA ASP A 12 0.17 17.29 -8.39
C ASP A 12 -0.83 17.16 -9.54
N GLU A 13 -0.71 17.99 -10.57
CA GLU A 13 -1.45 17.85 -11.84
C GLU A 13 -1.02 16.60 -12.61
N LEU A 14 0.30 16.36 -12.70
CA LEU A 14 0.87 15.19 -13.34
C LEU A 14 0.46 13.92 -12.59
N ARG A 15 0.43 13.96 -11.25
CA ARG A 15 -0.12 12.90 -10.41
C ARG A 15 -1.59 12.62 -10.73
N SER A 16 -2.41 13.67 -10.74
CA SER A 16 -3.86 13.54 -11.03
C SER A 16 -4.09 12.95 -12.42
N TYR A 17 -3.26 13.33 -13.40
CA TYR A 17 -3.30 12.78 -14.74
C TYR A 17 -2.93 11.30 -14.78
N VAL A 18 -1.80 10.91 -14.17
CA VAL A 18 -1.34 9.51 -14.08
C VAL A 18 -2.36 8.62 -13.37
N LEU A 19 -2.99 9.12 -12.31
CA LEU A 19 -4.04 8.39 -11.61
C LEU A 19 -5.27 8.12 -12.47
N SER A 20 -5.54 8.99 -13.45
CA SER A 20 -6.69 8.91 -14.36
C SER A 20 -6.38 8.23 -15.71
N HIS A 21 -5.10 8.06 -16.05
CA HIS A 21 -4.61 7.51 -17.33
C HIS A 21 -3.44 6.55 -17.06
N ARG A 22 -3.73 5.47 -16.32
CA ARG A 22 -2.72 4.54 -15.81
C ARG A 22 -2.03 3.73 -16.92
N GLU A 23 -2.67 3.65 -18.08
CA GLU A 23 -2.14 3.08 -19.31
C GLU A 23 -1.11 3.96 -20.03
N ASP A 24 -1.04 5.26 -19.69
CA ASP A 24 -0.10 6.21 -20.28
C ASP A 24 1.28 6.10 -19.60
N ILE A 25 2.04 5.08 -20.03
CA ILE A 25 3.38 4.75 -19.49
C ILE A 25 4.31 5.97 -19.50
N ASN A 26 4.22 6.84 -20.52
CA ASN A 26 5.06 8.04 -20.61
C ASN A 26 4.70 9.07 -19.51
N ALA A 27 3.42 9.19 -19.15
CA ALA A 27 2.99 10.07 -18.07
C ALA A 27 3.47 9.55 -16.72
N PHE A 28 3.41 8.22 -16.55
CA PHE A 28 3.88 7.53 -15.36
C PHE A 28 5.38 7.69 -15.15
N GLU A 29 6.20 7.41 -16.16
CA GLU A 29 7.66 7.62 -16.11
C GLU A 29 8.01 9.07 -15.78
N ALA A 30 7.34 10.04 -16.42
CA ALA A 30 7.55 11.46 -16.15
C ALA A 30 7.19 11.86 -14.70
N TYR A 31 6.15 11.26 -14.12
CA TYR A 31 5.78 11.49 -12.72
C TYR A 31 6.81 10.92 -11.76
N ILE A 32 7.28 9.69 -11.99
CA ILE A 32 8.28 9.03 -11.16
C ILE A 32 9.59 9.82 -11.15
N ASP A 33 10.10 10.19 -12.33
CA ASP A 33 11.35 10.96 -12.44
C ASP A 33 11.26 12.30 -11.70
N ARG A 34 10.12 12.98 -11.81
CA ARG A 34 9.92 14.28 -11.16
C ARG A 34 9.64 14.17 -9.66
N SER A 35 8.91 13.14 -9.23
CA SER A 35 8.68 12.85 -7.81
C SER A 35 9.99 12.49 -7.09
N LYS A 36 10.86 11.72 -7.76
CA LYS A 36 12.25 11.45 -7.32
C LYS A 36 13.06 12.75 -7.23
N ALA A 37 13.01 13.60 -8.26
CA ALA A 37 13.74 14.87 -8.29
C ALA A 37 13.26 15.89 -7.22
N GLU A 38 11.97 15.92 -6.91
CA GLU A 38 11.38 16.79 -5.88
C GLU A 38 11.50 16.21 -4.46
N GLY A 39 12.10 15.01 -4.30
CA GLY A 39 12.26 14.35 -3.00
C GLY A 39 10.95 13.91 -2.36
N ARG A 40 9.85 13.85 -3.14
CA ARG A 40 8.54 13.37 -2.67
C ARG A 40 8.43 11.84 -2.69
N MET A 41 9.37 11.16 -3.36
CA MET A 41 9.45 9.70 -3.44
C MET A 41 10.59 9.17 -2.56
N VAL A 42 10.30 8.17 -1.71
CA VAL A 42 11.34 7.39 -1.03
C VAL A 42 12.00 6.49 -2.08
N SER A 43 13.25 6.77 -2.45
CA SER A 43 13.99 5.96 -3.43
C SER A 43 14.57 4.69 -2.78
N VAL A 44 14.32 3.54 -3.41
CA VAL A 44 15.26 2.41 -3.35
C VAL A 44 16.19 2.59 -4.56
N ASP A 45 17.50 2.57 -4.35
CA ASP A 45 18.49 2.80 -5.41
C ASP A 45 18.43 1.67 -6.46
N GLU A 46 18.00 2.01 -7.68
CA GLU A 46 17.74 1.11 -8.82
C GLU A 46 18.93 1.01 -9.80
N ARG A 47 20.18 1.19 -9.35
CA ARG A 47 21.32 0.86 -10.24
C ARG A 47 21.59 -0.65 -10.21
N GLY A 48 20.97 -1.41 -11.13
CA GLY A 48 21.37 -2.81 -11.32
C GLY A 48 20.53 -3.67 -12.28
N GLU A 49 20.44 -3.29 -13.55
CA GLU A 49 19.70 -4.04 -14.59
C GLU A 49 20.41 -5.30 -15.14
N LYS A 50 21.28 -5.98 -14.38
CA LYS A 50 21.99 -7.17 -14.91
C LYS A 50 22.18 -8.34 -13.98
N ASP A 51 21.44 -8.36 -12.89
CA ASP A 51 21.99 -9.03 -11.74
C ASP A 51 20.77 -9.61 -10.96
N SER A 52 20.21 -10.69 -11.50
CA SER A 52 19.13 -11.45 -10.84
C SER A 52 19.68 -12.46 -9.83
N LEU A 53 20.99 -12.75 -9.91
CA LEU A 53 21.69 -13.69 -9.03
C LEU A 53 22.18 -13.04 -7.74
N TRP A 54 22.77 -11.83 -7.77
CA TRP A 54 23.13 -11.14 -6.53
C TRP A 54 21.91 -10.71 -5.71
N GLN A 55 20.75 -10.41 -6.30
CA GLN A 55 19.53 -10.10 -5.54
C GLN A 55 19.07 -11.32 -4.74
N GLN A 56 19.09 -12.52 -5.33
CA GLN A 56 18.86 -13.78 -4.61
C GLN A 56 19.97 -14.07 -3.58
N GLU A 57 21.24 -13.83 -3.92
CA GLU A 57 22.33 -14.01 -2.97
C GLU A 57 22.30 -13.00 -1.82
N LEU A 58 21.84 -11.77 -2.03
CA LEU A 58 21.62 -10.77 -0.99
C LEU A 58 20.37 -11.07 -0.18
N HIS A 59 19.28 -11.54 -0.79
CA HIS A 59 18.11 -12.02 -0.06
C HIS A 59 18.50 -13.15 0.92
N ASN A 60 19.38 -14.06 0.46
CA ASN A 60 19.93 -15.15 1.26
C ASN A 60 21.05 -14.72 2.25
N LYS A 61 21.91 -13.75 1.90
CA LYS A 61 23.04 -13.29 2.75
C LYS A 61 22.67 -12.18 3.73
N MET A 62 21.69 -11.34 3.42
CA MET A 62 21.33 -10.16 4.23
C MET A 62 20.11 -10.35 5.14
N LYS A 63 19.41 -11.49 5.12
CA LYS A 63 18.14 -11.65 5.84
C LYS A 63 17.21 -10.45 5.60
N ILE A 64 17.13 -9.97 4.36
CA ILE A 64 16.16 -8.92 4.00
C ILE A 64 14.80 -9.52 4.36
N PRO A 65 14.04 -8.94 5.30
CA PRO A 65 12.78 -9.53 5.72
C PRO A 65 11.92 -9.69 4.48
N SER A 66 11.49 -10.93 4.18
CA SER A 66 10.59 -11.20 3.08
C SER A 66 9.45 -10.18 3.10
N PHE A 67 9.18 -9.43 2.04
CA PHE A 67 8.08 -8.44 2.06
C PHE A 67 6.70 -9.09 2.27
N HIS A 68 6.63 -10.41 2.18
CA HIS A 68 5.46 -11.25 2.35
C HIS A 68 5.72 -12.29 3.43
N HIS A 69 4.77 -12.48 4.35
CA HIS A 69 4.85 -13.62 5.24
C HIS A 69 4.44 -14.87 4.43
N PRO A 70 5.18 -15.99 4.46
CA PRO A 70 4.91 -17.16 3.61
C PRO A 70 3.55 -17.82 3.85
N GLN A 71 2.91 -17.49 4.96
CA GLN A 71 1.60 -17.98 5.39
C GLN A 71 0.59 -16.83 5.59
N GLU A 72 0.84 -15.66 5.00
CA GLU A 72 -0.14 -14.58 5.00
C GLU A 72 -1.46 -15.01 4.34
N GLN A 73 -2.57 -14.46 4.82
CA GLN A 73 -3.89 -14.73 4.27
C GLN A 73 -4.54 -13.43 3.82
N ASP A 74 -4.95 -13.40 2.55
CA ASP A 74 -5.55 -12.24 1.91
C ASP A 74 -7.07 -12.36 1.84
N TYR A 75 -7.73 -11.33 2.34
CA TYR A 75 -9.17 -11.17 2.27
C TYR A 75 -9.48 -9.92 1.45
N TRP A 76 -9.90 -10.15 0.21
CA TRP A 76 -10.19 -9.10 -0.76
C TRP A 76 -11.61 -8.58 -0.60
N ASN A 77 -11.78 -7.26 -0.70
CA ASN A 77 -13.10 -6.65 -0.73
C ASN A 77 -13.96 -7.06 0.49
N GLU A 78 -13.40 -6.96 1.69
CA GLU A 78 -14.14 -7.21 2.93
C GLU A 78 -14.84 -5.93 3.41
N GLU A 79 -16.10 -6.06 3.84
CA GLU A 79 -16.78 -5.06 4.64
C GLU A 79 -16.38 -5.22 6.10
N ILE A 80 -15.89 -4.15 6.71
CA ILE A 80 -15.46 -4.13 8.11
C ILE A 80 -16.14 -2.99 8.87
N GLU A 81 -16.38 -3.20 10.16
CA GLU A 81 -16.79 -2.13 11.06
C GLU A 81 -15.54 -1.41 11.55
N VAL A 82 -15.53 -0.08 11.49
CA VAL A 82 -14.42 0.73 11.98
C VAL A 82 -14.90 1.72 13.03
N GLU A 83 -14.08 1.92 14.05
CA GLU A 83 -14.26 2.96 15.06
C GLU A 83 -13.27 4.09 14.78
N THR A 84 -13.78 5.30 14.63
CA THR A 84 -12.96 6.50 14.40
C THR A 84 -12.41 7.07 15.71
N THR A 85 -11.45 7.98 15.63
CA THR A 85 -10.93 8.75 16.77
C THR A 85 -12.01 9.59 17.45
N THR A 86 -13.10 9.93 16.73
CA THR A 86 -14.28 10.62 17.28
C THR A 86 -15.32 9.66 17.88
N ASN A 87 -14.99 8.37 18.04
CA ASN A 87 -15.87 7.31 18.54
C ASN A 87 -17.10 7.04 17.65
N GLN A 88 -17.06 7.44 16.39
CA GLN A 88 -18.09 7.07 15.41
C GLN A 88 -17.80 5.67 14.90
N ARG A 89 -18.87 4.89 14.71
CA ARG A 89 -18.81 3.57 14.11
C ARG A 89 -19.42 3.61 12.72
N LEU A 90 -18.71 3.07 11.75
CA LEU A 90 -19.15 3.04 10.36
C LEU A 90 -18.61 1.79 9.67
N PHE A 91 -19.27 1.40 8.59
CA PHE A 91 -18.83 0.28 7.76
C PHE A 91 -18.04 0.80 6.57
N ILE A 92 -16.90 0.19 6.30
CA ILE A 92 -16.11 0.47 5.10
C ILE A 92 -15.81 -0.80 4.34
N GLN A 93 -15.77 -0.66 3.02
CA GLN A 93 -15.23 -1.65 2.13
C GLN A 93 -13.71 -1.50 2.06
N THR A 94 -13.00 -2.57 2.35
CA THR A 94 -11.54 -2.68 2.14
C THR A 94 -11.25 -3.05 0.69
N TYR A 95 -10.06 -2.72 0.20
CA TYR A 95 -9.52 -3.41 -0.97
C TYR A 95 -8.88 -4.73 -0.54
N LEU A 96 -8.08 -4.69 0.53
CA LEU A 96 -7.41 -5.85 1.08
C LEU A 96 -7.38 -5.77 2.60
N LEU A 97 -7.69 -6.89 3.25
CA LEU A 97 -7.28 -7.18 4.62
C LEU A 97 -6.34 -8.37 4.58
N ARG A 98 -5.06 -8.16 4.91
CA ARG A 98 -4.06 -9.22 4.98
C ARG A 98 -3.75 -9.55 6.42
N LEU A 99 -3.91 -10.82 6.78
CA LEU A 99 -3.55 -11.33 8.10
C LEU A 99 -2.22 -12.08 8.08
N TYR A 100 -1.48 -11.95 9.17
CA TYR A 100 -0.31 -12.77 9.43
C TYR A 100 -0.62 -13.79 10.54
N PRO A 101 -0.11 -15.03 10.44
CA PRO A 101 -0.32 -16.04 11.48
C PRO A 101 0.46 -15.73 12.76
N GLU A 102 1.54 -14.96 12.63
CA GLU A 102 2.38 -14.42 13.69
C GLU A 102 2.74 -12.98 13.34
N THR A 103 3.08 -12.16 14.34
CA THR A 103 3.41 -10.76 14.13
C THR A 103 4.55 -10.63 13.12
N PHE A 104 4.30 -9.93 12.03
CA PHE A 104 5.21 -9.75 10.91
C PHE A 104 5.41 -8.25 10.64
N ASN A 105 6.67 -7.78 10.56
CA ASN A 105 7.02 -6.35 10.47
C ASN A 105 6.39 -5.48 11.59
N ASN A 106 6.19 -6.04 12.78
CA ASN A 106 5.48 -5.43 13.93
C ASN A 106 3.95 -5.27 13.77
N TYR A 107 3.37 -5.96 12.78
CA TYR A 107 1.93 -5.95 12.51
C TYR A 107 1.37 -7.36 12.58
N ASP A 108 0.13 -7.50 13.06
CA ASP A 108 -0.62 -8.76 12.95
C ASP A 108 -1.47 -8.80 11.68
N ALA A 109 -1.73 -7.62 11.12
CA ALA A 109 -2.44 -7.46 9.86
C ALA A 109 -2.10 -6.12 9.20
N TYR A 110 -2.42 -6.02 7.92
CA TYR A 110 -2.57 -4.74 7.23
C TYR A 110 -3.93 -4.65 6.58
N MET A 111 -4.36 -3.43 6.38
CA MET A 111 -5.59 -3.12 5.70
C MET A 111 -5.39 -1.99 4.71
N ASP A 112 -5.94 -2.18 3.53
CA ASP A 112 -5.96 -1.22 2.45
C ASP A 112 -7.41 -0.81 2.19
N ILE A 113 -7.68 0.49 2.11
CA ILE A 113 -9.03 1.02 1.86
C ILE A 113 -8.99 2.07 0.75
N PRO A 114 -10.12 2.30 0.04
CA PRO A 114 -10.21 3.38 -0.95
C PRO A 114 -9.83 4.74 -0.37
N MET A 115 -9.05 5.53 -1.10
CA MET A 115 -8.68 6.88 -0.65
C MET A 115 -9.86 7.83 -0.44
N SER A 116 -10.99 7.57 -1.12
CA SER A 116 -12.25 8.30 -0.90
C SER A 116 -12.78 8.16 0.54
N ASN A 117 -12.38 7.08 1.22
CA ASN A 117 -12.67 6.82 2.61
C ASN A 117 -11.43 7.17 3.43
N ASN A 118 -11.38 8.38 4.01
CA ASN A 118 -10.30 8.77 4.91
C ASN A 118 -10.80 9.02 6.34
N PRO A 119 -11.31 8.01 7.07
CA PRO A 119 -11.59 8.19 8.47
C PRO A 119 -10.27 8.17 9.25
N ASN A 120 -10.18 8.99 10.30
CA ASN A 120 -9.21 8.78 11.36
C ASN A 120 -9.59 7.49 12.12
N ILE A 121 -9.29 6.33 11.56
CA ILE A 121 -9.64 5.02 12.14
C ILE A 121 -8.70 4.72 13.30
N LYS A 122 -9.26 4.30 14.44
CA LYS A 122 -8.47 3.81 15.58
C LYS A 122 -8.62 2.30 15.83
N LYS A 123 -9.76 1.71 15.45
CA LYS A 123 -10.02 0.28 15.60
C LYS A 123 -10.81 -0.25 14.42
N ILE A 124 -10.62 -1.52 14.13
CA ILE A 124 -11.40 -2.25 13.13
C ILE A 124 -11.91 -3.57 13.70
N TYR A 125 -13.06 -4.01 13.23
CA TYR A 125 -13.68 -5.28 13.56
C TYR A 125 -14.11 -5.99 12.28
N SER A 126 -13.65 -7.23 12.10
CA SER A 126 -14.12 -8.13 11.04
C SER A 126 -15.12 -9.09 11.63
N SER A 127 -16.39 -8.95 11.22
CA SER A 127 -17.47 -9.86 11.62
C SER A 127 -17.23 -11.28 11.12
N ARG A 128 -16.74 -11.43 9.88
CA ARG A 128 -16.37 -12.72 9.27
C ARG A 128 -15.34 -13.48 10.08
N LEU A 129 -14.34 -12.77 10.62
CA LEU A 129 -13.22 -13.38 11.33
C LEU A 129 -13.41 -13.40 12.85
N GLY A 130 -14.41 -12.68 13.38
CA GLY A 130 -14.63 -12.52 14.81
C GLY A 130 -13.44 -11.87 15.53
N LYS A 131 -12.72 -10.98 14.83
CA LYS A 131 -11.46 -10.39 15.30
C LYS A 131 -11.53 -8.88 15.29
N THR A 132 -10.86 -8.29 16.28
CA THR A 132 -10.74 -6.84 16.44
C THR A 132 -9.28 -6.45 16.44
N TRP A 133 -8.93 -5.38 15.73
CA TRP A 133 -7.59 -4.82 15.72
C TRP A 133 -7.61 -3.35 16.13
N GLU A 134 -6.52 -2.90 16.73
CA GLU A 134 -6.18 -1.49 16.84
C GLU A 134 -5.31 -1.05 15.67
N VAL A 135 -5.53 0.18 15.19
CA VAL A 135 -4.65 0.82 14.22
C VAL A 135 -3.43 1.34 14.94
N ILE A 136 -2.25 0.83 14.57
CA ILE A 136 -0.97 1.23 15.17
C ILE A 136 -0.09 2.04 14.22
N THR A 137 -0.44 2.09 12.93
CA THR A 137 0.21 2.97 11.94
C THR A 137 -0.72 3.26 10.78
N GLY A 138 -0.52 4.39 10.12
CA GLY A 138 -1.37 4.89 9.04
C GLY A 138 -2.35 5.99 9.48
N PRO A 139 -3.16 6.53 8.55
CA PRO A 139 -3.19 6.19 7.13
C PRO A 139 -1.88 6.59 6.44
N THR A 140 -1.33 5.68 5.64
CA THR A 140 -0.20 5.97 4.75
C THR A 140 -0.64 5.70 3.32
N GLU A 141 -0.33 6.60 2.42
CA GLU A 141 -0.66 6.40 1.01
C GLU A 141 0.14 5.23 0.45
N SER A 142 -0.55 4.31 -0.23
CA SER A 142 0.10 3.28 -1.01
C SER A 142 0.95 3.93 -2.11
N LEU A 143 2.21 3.51 -2.22
CA LEU A 143 3.11 4.00 -3.26
C LEU A 143 2.56 3.63 -4.64
N ILE A 144 2.73 4.53 -5.61
CA ILE A 144 2.30 4.27 -7.00
C ILE A 144 3.15 3.14 -7.64
N MET A 145 4.38 2.93 -7.14
CA MET A 145 5.22 1.74 -7.39
C MET A 145 5.20 0.73 -6.25
N GLY A 146 4.29 0.89 -5.28
CA GLY A 146 4.21 0.01 -4.13
C GLY A 146 3.97 -1.41 -4.60
N TYR A 147 4.93 -2.29 -4.31
CA TYR A 147 4.75 -3.73 -4.37
C TYR A 147 3.61 -4.11 -3.42
N PHE A 148 2.36 -4.03 -3.89
CA PHE A 148 1.21 -4.50 -3.15
C PHE A 148 0.70 -5.80 -3.74
N ARG A 149 1.06 -6.89 -3.05
CA ARG A 149 0.09 -7.84 -2.48
C ARG A 149 -0.85 -8.56 -3.45
N GLY A 150 -0.31 -9.17 -4.49
CA GLY A 150 -1.07 -10.07 -5.36
C GLY A 150 -0.94 -9.63 -6.80
N ASP A 151 -0.16 -10.41 -7.56
CA ASP A 151 0.39 -10.03 -8.85
C ASP A 151 -0.61 -9.50 -9.88
N TYR A 152 -0.18 -8.43 -10.56
CA TYR A 152 -0.45 -8.01 -11.93
C TYR A 152 -1.75 -8.48 -12.60
N THR A 153 -2.87 -7.86 -12.25
CA THR A 153 -3.95 -7.58 -13.21
C THR A 153 -4.65 -6.26 -12.85
N GLU A 154 -4.50 -5.22 -13.68
CA GLU A 154 -5.36 -4.02 -13.88
C GLU A 154 -5.96 -3.23 -12.69
N ASN A 155 -5.70 -3.59 -11.42
CA ASN A 155 -6.58 -3.26 -10.30
C ASN A 155 -5.83 -2.73 -9.06
N ASN A 156 -4.97 -1.72 -9.23
CA ASN A 156 -4.21 -1.09 -8.13
C ASN A 156 -4.68 0.35 -7.81
N PRO A 157 -5.96 0.55 -7.42
CA PRO A 157 -6.48 1.88 -7.10
C PRO A 157 -5.73 2.49 -5.91
N PRO A 158 -5.66 3.83 -5.81
CA PRO A 158 -4.99 4.48 -4.68
C PRO A 158 -5.65 4.07 -3.37
N ALA A 159 -4.84 3.64 -2.42
CA ALA A 159 -5.32 3.14 -1.15
C ALA A 159 -4.65 3.84 0.03
N TRP A 160 -5.40 3.97 1.12
CA TRP A 160 -4.83 4.20 2.44
C TRP A 160 -4.48 2.84 3.05
N VAL A 161 -3.22 2.72 3.48
CA VAL A 161 -2.67 1.53 4.13
C VAL A 161 -2.59 1.78 5.62
N PHE A 162 -3.01 0.77 6.39
CA PHE A 162 -2.98 0.77 7.84
C PHE A 162 -2.23 -0.45 8.35
N GLY A 163 -1.38 -0.24 9.35
CA GLY A 163 -0.74 -1.29 10.14
C GLY A 163 -1.59 -1.58 11.37
N LEU A 164 -1.87 -2.86 11.61
CA LEU A 164 -2.85 -3.30 12.61
C LEU A 164 -2.22 -4.23 13.64
N ARG A 165 -2.68 -4.13 14.89
CA ARG A 165 -2.37 -5.08 15.96
C ARG A 165 -3.65 -5.72 16.48
N LEU A 166 -3.63 -7.04 16.61
CA LEU A 166 -4.78 -7.81 17.10
C LEU A 166 -5.01 -7.50 18.58
N ILE A 167 -6.24 -7.13 18.92
CA ILE A 167 -6.65 -7.00 20.31
C ILE A 167 -7.00 -8.40 20.80
N SER A 168 -6.20 -8.90 21.74
CA SER A 168 -6.51 -10.16 22.41
C SER A 168 -7.74 -9.94 23.30
N ASN A 169 -8.88 -10.53 22.95
CA ASN A 169 -10.00 -10.61 23.88
C ASN A 169 -9.55 -11.52 25.04
N SER A 170 -9.45 -10.94 26.24
CA SER A 170 -9.19 -11.64 27.50
C SER A 170 -10.40 -12.48 27.90
#